data_AF-A0A6J7HHF3-F1
#
_entry.id   AF-A0A6J7HHF3-F1
#
_cell.length_a   1.000
_cell.length_b   1.000
_cell.length_c   1.000
_cell.angle_alpha   90.00
_cell.angle_beta   90.00
_cell.angle_gamma   90.00
#
_symmetry.space_group_name_H-M   'P 1'
#
loop_
_entity.id
_entity.type
_entity.pdbx_description
1 polymer ?
#
loop_
_entity_poly.entity_id
_entity_poly.type
_entity_poly.pdbx_seq_one_letter_code
_entity_poly.pdbx_strand_id
1 'polypeptide(L)'
;MPWPDWLAHLERERYDNEKFVPVTFVDHTSGYDSECAVLFPETVSVAERAANHFGGIFCDREAERFRRAVTAASGILRLDLPPDVAALCTSQRAAQDAYLLWDLVHDRAHSHGDLPFDPFMIRQRMPFWMYALEELRCDLTAFGEAVLLEEQGVAVARDTQRAILLDRLFRFPVTGTRVRNYDGLGGQLLFAYLHRTGRIHWTDNRLAVEWDTVGGGVLELRTLVEDLYRRGIDRTKLGHWRAAHELVATYVPAAAGSVWASRPLAEVDDPRVHVDQVLDDEFPLSIFYASLRQKMAPALERPVRPATIAA
;
A
#
# COMPACT_ATOMS: atom_id res chain seq x y z
N MET A 1 -5.00 7.39 22.91
CA MET A 1 -4.54 7.39 21.52
C MET A 1 -3.06 7.68 21.52
N PRO A 2 -2.22 6.86 20.90
CA PRO A 2 -0.82 7.22 20.67
C PRO A 2 -0.80 8.34 19.63
N TRP A 3 -0.94 9.57 20.10
CA TRP A 3 -0.81 10.75 19.26
C TRP A 3 0.38 11.56 19.78
N PRO A 4 1.61 11.20 19.39
CA PRO A 4 2.79 11.90 19.85
C PRO A 4 2.72 13.39 19.51
N ASP A 5 3.28 14.24 20.37
CA ASP A 5 3.25 15.70 20.16
C ASP A 5 3.84 16.12 18.81
N TRP A 6 4.86 15.40 18.33
CA TRP A 6 5.46 15.64 17.01
C TRP A 6 4.47 15.37 15.87
N LEU A 7 3.66 14.31 15.96
CA LEU A 7 2.65 13.98 14.96
C LEU A 7 1.50 14.99 15.02
N ALA A 8 1.08 15.37 16.22
CA ALA A 8 0.05 16.41 16.43
C ALA A 8 0.46 17.75 15.81
N HIS A 9 1.74 18.11 15.92
CA HIS A 9 2.27 19.31 15.31
C HIS A 9 2.24 19.21 13.78
N LEU A 10 2.67 18.08 13.20
CA LEU A 10 2.65 17.87 11.76
C LEU A 10 1.22 17.88 11.18
N GLU A 11 0.27 17.23 11.84
CA GLU A 11 -1.14 17.26 11.45
C GLU A 11 -1.69 18.70 11.43
N ARG A 12 -1.47 19.47 12.49
CA ARG A 12 -1.98 20.85 12.58
C ARG A 12 -1.39 21.80 11.55
N GLU A 13 -0.10 21.68 11.26
CA GLU A 13 0.63 22.68 10.48
C GLU A 13 0.72 22.32 8.98
N ARG A 14 0.61 21.04 8.61
CA ARG A 14 0.93 20.58 7.25
C ARG A 14 0.04 19.48 6.71
N TYR A 15 -0.31 18.51 7.54
CA TYR A 15 -1.05 17.32 7.12
C TYR A 15 -2.40 17.25 7.83
N ASP A 16 -3.22 18.27 7.62
CA ASP A 16 -4.58 18.32 8.15
C ASP A 16 -5.36 17.06 7.78
N ASN A 17 -5.83 16.32 8.78
CA ASN A 17 -6.58 15.09 8.54
C ASN A 17 -7.60 14.79 9.64
N GLU A 18 -8.85 15.22 9.43
CA GLU A 18 -9.96 14.95 10.36
C GLU A 18 -10.51 13.51 10.29
N LYS A 19 -10.06 12.71 9.31
CA LYS A 19 -10.62 11.37 9.03
C LYS A 19 -9.78 10.23 9.58
N PHE A 20 -8.54 10.49 9.97
CA PHE A 20 -7.62 9.47 10.46
C PHE A 20 -7.46 9.52 11.98
N VAL A 21 -7.46 8.34 12.61
CA VAL A 21 -7.11 8.19 14.01
C VAL A 21 -6.22 6.96 14.22
N PRO A 22 -5.01 7.11 14.81
CA PRO A 22 -4.15 6.00 15.16
C PRO A 22 -4.67 5.32 16.43
N VAL A 23 -4.86 4.02 16.33
CA VAL A 23 -5.35 3.14 17.38
C VAL A 23 -4.24 2.20 17.82
N THR A 24 -4.27 1.77 19.07
CA THR A 24 -3.41 0.72 19.58
C THR A 24 -4.21 -0.17 20.50
N PHE A 25 -4.04 -1.48 20.38
CA PHE A 25 -4.62 -2.41 21.34
C PHE A 25 -3.80 -2.40 22.62
N VAL A 26 -4.39 -1.89 23.71
CA VAL A 26 -3.77 -1.95 25.03
C VAL A 26 -3.87 -3.36 25.62
N ASP A 27 -5.03 -4.00 25.45
CA ASP A 27 -5.29 -5.40 25.82
C ASP A 27 -6.47 -5.95 24.99
N HIS A 28 -6.56 -7.27 24.85
CA HIS A 28 -7.64 -7.94 24.11
C HIS A 28 -7.76 -9.44 24.42
N THR A 29 -8.99 -9.96 24.32
CA THR A 29 -9.25 -11.42 24.35
C THR A 29 -8.78 -12.08 23.06
N SER A 30 -8.60 -13.41 23.08
CA SER A 30 -8.21 -14.20 21.90
C SER A 30 -9.16 -14.07 20.70
N GLY A 31 -10.42 -13.67 20.92
CA GLY A 31 -11.35 -13.35 19.82
C GLY A 31 -10.88 -12.22 18.89
N TYR A 32 -9.90 -11.40 19.31
CA TYR A 32 -9.31 -10.34 18.50
C TYR A 32 -7.95 -10.72 17.90
N ASP A 33 -7.47 -11.95 18.09
CA ASP A 33 -6.25 -12.48 17.48
C ASP A 33 -6.47 -12.68 15.97
N SER A 34 -6.24 -11.62 15.21
CA SER A 34 -6.41 -11.57 13.76
C SER A 34 -5.39 -10.63 13.12
N GLU A 35 -5.27 -10.71 11.79
CA GLU A 35 -4.51 -9.77 10.96
C GLU A 35 -5.26 -8.45 10.71
N CYS A 36 -6.43 -8.25 11.34
CA CYS A 36 -7.18 -7.00 11.21
C CYS A 36 -6.38 -5.84 11.80
N ALA A 37 -6.20 -4.79 10.99
CA ALA A 37 -5.42 -3.61 11.35
C ALA A 37 -6.15 -2.28 11.03
N VAL A 38 -7.42 -2.35 10.66
CA VAL A 38 -8.26 -1.17 10.42
C VAL A 38 -9.62 -1.33 11.10
N LEU A 39 -10.22 -0.22 11.48
CA LEU A 39 -11.56 -0.11 12.01
C LEU A 39 -12.25 1.07 11.33
N PHE A 40 -12.92 0.78 10.21
CA PHE A 40 -13.69 1.76 9.47
C PHE A 40 -15.20 1.50 9.64
N PRO A 41 -16.05 2.54 9.59
CA PRO A 41 -17.50 2.37 9.65
C PRO A 41 -18.04 1.36 8.62
N GLU A 42 -17.41 1.29 7.44
CA GLU A 42 -17.72 0.38 6.34
C GLU A 42 -17.39 -1.09 6.65
N THR A 43 -16.55 -1.35 7.65
CA THR A 43 -16.10 -2.70 8.03
C THR A 43 -16.99 -3.38 9.07
N VAL A 44 -18.01 -2.68 9.57
CA VAL A 44 -18.93 -3.18 10.61
C VAL A 44 -20.39 -2.99 10.20
N SER A 45 -21.23 -3.97 10.53
CA SER A 45 -22.68 -3.83 10.34
C SER A 45 -23.26 -2.93 11.42
N VAL A 46 -23.91 -1.84 11.01
CA VAL A 46 -24.57 -0.89 11.90
C VAL A 46 -26.08 -0.92 11.70
N ALA A 47 -26.85 -0.82 12.79
CA ALA A 47 -28.31 -0.83 12.72
C ALA A 47 -28.88 0.45 12.07
N GLU A 48 -28.17 1.57 12.23
CA GLU A 48 -28.49 2.87 11.65
C GLU A 48 -27.22 3.50 11.09
N ARG A 49 -27.38 4.53 10.24
CA ARG A 49 -26.23 5.26 9.68
C ARG A 49 -25.47 5.95 10.81
N ALA A 50 -24.28 5.45 11.11
CA ALA A 50 -23.41 6.05 12.12
C ALA A 50 -22.99 7.47 11.71
N ALA A 51 -22.94 8.39 12.69
CA ALA A 51 -22.41 9.75 12.49
C ALA A 51 -20.87 9.79 12.44
N ASN A 52 -20.20 8.64 12.29
CA ASN A 52 -18.75 8.54 12.39
C ASN A 52 -18.06 9.45 11.37
N HIS A 53 -17.10 10.24 11.87
CA HIS A 53 -16.33 11.20 11.07
C HIS A 53 -14.90 10.74 10.77
N PHE A 54 -14.46 9.62 11.39
CA PHE A 54 -13.10 9.12 11.30
C PHE A 54 -13.04 7.59 11.18
N GLY A 55 -11.90 7.11 10.72
CA GLY A 55 -11.47 5.72 10.72
C GLY A 55 -10.29 5.48 11.66
N GLY A 56 -10.23 4.28 12.23
CA GLY A 56 -9.13 3.86 13.09
C GLY A 56 -8.14 2.96 12.35
N ILE A 57 -6.83 3.23 12.44
CA ILE A 57 -5.79 2.31 11.95
C ILE A 57 -4.93 1.85 13.13
N PHE A 58 -4.73 0.54 13.24
CA PHE A 58 -3.94 -0.07 14.31
C PHE A 58 -2.45 -0.08 13.92
N CYS A 59 -1.80 1.08 14.02
CA CYS A 59 -0.39 1.25 13.66
C CYS A 59 0.55 0.33 14.46
N ASP A 60 0.16 -0.08 15.68
CA ASP A 60 0.87 -1.10 16.47
C ASP A 60 0.87 -2.47 15.79
N ARG A 61 -0.27 -2.86 15.20
CA ARG A 61 -0.41 -4.12 14.46
C ARG A 61 0.31 -4.04 13.12
N GLU A 62 0.14 -2.96 12.36
CA GLU A 62 0.86 -2.80 11.10
C GLU A 62 2.38 -2.83 11.31
N ALA A 63 2.89 -2.16 12.35
CA ALA A 63 4.30 -2.22 12.72
C ALA A 63 4.78 -3.65 13.05
N GLU A 64 3.98 -4.44 13.76
CA GLU A 64 4.32 -5.84 14.04
C GLU A 64 4.34 -6.68 12.76
N ARG A 65 3.35 -6.49 11.87
CA ARG A 65 3.24 -7.18 10.58
C ARG A 65 4.43 -6.83 9.68
N PHE A 66 4.78 -5.56 9.56
CA PHE A 66 5.97 -5.09 8.86
C PHE A 66 7.21 -5.81 9.36
N ARG A 67 7.47 -5.74 10.67
CA ARG A 67 8.67 -6.33 11.26
C ARG A 67 8.77 -7.83 10.97
N ARG A 68 7.67 -8.57 11.13
CA ARG A 68 7.61 -10.01 10.88
C ARG A 68 7.81 -10.33 9.41
N ALA A 69 7.06 -9.67 8.52
CA ALA A 69 7.08 -9.94 7.09
C ALA A 69 8.43 -9.54 6.46
N VAL A 70 8.94 -8.35 6.75
CA VAL A 70 10.21 -7.87 6.17
C VAL A 70 11.39 -8.69 6.68
N THR A 71 11.41 -9.07 7.97
CA THR A 71 12.46 -9.96 8.49
C THR A 71 12.46 -11.31 7.78
N ALA A 72 11.29 -11.92 7.59
CA ALA A 72 11.15 -13.19 6.87
C ALA A 72 11.54 -13.06 5.39
N ALA A 73 11.06 -12.00 4.72
CA ALA A 73 11.36 -11.72 3.33
C ALA A 73 12.87 -11.54 3.11
N SER A 74 13.56 -10.80 3.97
CA SER A 74 15.00 -10.60 3.87
C SER A 74 15.79 -11.91 3.99
N GLY A 75 15.36 -12.82 4.87
CA GLY A 75 15.95 -14.16 4.98
C GLY A 75 15.70 -15.01 3.73
N ILE A 76 14.47 -15.02 3.21
CA ILE A 76 14.08 -15.77 2.01
C ILE A 76 14.81 -15.27 0.76
N LEU A 77 14.93 -13.95 0.64
CA LEU A 77 15.47 -13.25 -0.53
C LEU A 77 16.97 -13.01 -0.43
N ARG A 78 17.60 -13.38 0.70
CA ARG A 78 19.01 -13.13 1.00
C ARG A 78 19.39 -11.65 0.84
N LEU A 79 18.47 -10.78 1.21
CA LEU A 79 18.63 -9.33 1.10
C LEU A 79 19.53 -8.83 2.23
N ASP A 80 20.60 -8.13 1.88
CA ASP A 80 21.37 -7.39 2.89
C ASP A 80 20.59 -6.15 3.32
N LEU A 81 20.24 -6.11 4.59
CA LEU A 81 19.55 -4.97 5.18
C LEU A 81 20.57 -3.92 5.62
N PRO A 82 20.39 -2.64 5.20
CA PRO A 82 21.07 -1.51 5.80
C PRO A 82 20.83 -1.44 7.33
N PRO A 83 21.77 -0.86 8.10
CA PRO A 83 21.65 -0.81 9.57
C PRO A 83 20.37 -0.14 10.07
N ASP A 84 19.89 0.90 9.39
CA ASP A 84 18.61 1.59 9.68
C ASP A 84 17.43 0.63 9.52
N VAL A 85 17.37 -0.11 8.42
CA VAL A 85 16.30 -1.09 8.17
C VAL A 85 16.37 -2.26 9.17
N ALA A 86 17.56 -2.75 9.49
CA ALA A 86 17.74 -3.80 10.48
C ALA A 86 17.27 -3.35 11.89
N ALA A 87 17.55 -2.10 12.27
CA ALA A 87 17.05 -1.51 13.50
C ALA A 87 15.51 -1.40 13.49
N LEU A 88 14.92 -0.97 12.37
CA LEU A 88 13.47 -0.86 12.21
C LEU A 88 12.77 -2.21 12.37
N CYS A 89 13.32 -3.28 11.79
CA CYS A 89 12.80 -4.66 11.93
C CYS A 89 12.81 -5.18 13.38
N THR A 90 13.63 -4.62 14.26
CA THR A 90 13.77 -5.07 15.67
C THR A 90 13.08 -4.14 16.68
N SER A 91 12.71 -2.92 16.28
CA SER A 91 12.09 -1.92 17.15
C SER A 91 10.61 -1.72 16.85
N GLN A 92 9.74 -2.17 17.79
CA GLN A 92 8.29 -1.99 17.66
C GLN A 92 7.92 -0.52 17.60
N ARG A 93 8.55 0.28 18.46
CA ARG A 93 8.26 1.71 18.57
C ARG A 93 8.67 2.47 17.32
N ALA A 94 9.87 2.22 16.77
CA ALA A 94 10.32 2.90 15.56
C ALA A 94 9.43 2.56 14.36
N ALA A 95 9.08 1.27 14.19
CA ALA A 95 8.15 0.86 13.15
C ALA A 95 6.78 1.51 13.33
N GLN A 96 6.24 1.53 14.56
CA GLN A 96 4.96 2.18 14.84
C GLN A 96 4.99 3.68 14.57
N ASP A 97 6.05 4.40 14.97
CA ASP A 97 6.20 5.83 14.69
C ASP A 97 6.29 6.12 13.18
N ALA A 98 6.93 5.23 12.40
CA ALA A 98 6.94 5.30 10.93
C ALA A 98 5.54 5.12 10.33
N TYR A 99 4.76 4.16 10.84
CA TYR A 99 3.37 3.96 10.41
C TYR A 99 2.46 5.13 10.77
N LEU A 100 2.64 5.73 11.95
CA LEU A 100 1.88 6.91 12.34
C LEU A 100 2.04 8.06 11.33
N LEU A 101 3.27 8.31 10.87
CA LEU A 101 3.53 9.33 9.84
C LEU A 101 2.99 8.88 8.48
N TRP A 102 3.23 7.63 8.08
CA TRP A 102 2.72 7.07 6.83
C TRP A 102 1.20 7.23 6.74
N ASP A 103 0.47 6.70 7.71
CA ASP A 103 -1.00 6.67 7.71
C ASP A 103 -1.60 8.08 7.74
N LEU A 104 -1.03 9.01 8.52
CA LEU A 104 -1.48 10.41 8.55
C LEU A 104 -1.44 11.04 7.14
N VAL A 105 -0.33 10.88 6.44
CA VAL A 105 -0.11 11.49 5.12
C VAL A 105 -0.87 10.73 4.03
N HIS A 106 -0.87 9.40 4.09
CA HIS A 106 -1.58 8.55 3.14
C HIS A 106 -3.08 8.83 3.13
N ASP A 107 -3.73 8.78 4.30
CA ASP A 107 -5.18 8.95 4.38
C ASP A 107 -5.60 10.36 3.94
N ARG A 108 -4.78 11.37 4.28
CA ARG A 108 -4.95 12.73 3.77
C ARG A 108 -4.85 12.79 2.25
N ALA A 109 -3.92 12.05 1.65
CA ALA A 109 -3.67 12.08 0.22
C ALA A 109 -4.87 11.60 -0.62
N HIS A 110 -5.76 10.76 -0.08
CA HIS A 110 -7.00 10.38 -0.79
C HIS A 110 -7.87 11.58 -1.17
N SER A 111 -7.90 12.61 -0.33
CA SER A 111 -8.73 13.81 -0.56
C SER A 111 -7.97 14.95 -1.26
N HIS A 112 -6.74 14.71 -1.72
CA HIS A 112 -5.85 15.75 -2.27
C HIS A 112 -5.17 15.33 -3.58
N GLY A 113 -4.83 16.30 -4.43
CA GLY A 113 -4.15 16.10 -5.72
C GLY A 113 -5.05 16.33 -6.94
N ASP A 114 -4.52 16.10 -8.14
CA ASP A 114 -5.28 16.18 -9.40
C ASP A 114 -6.24 14.98 -9.53
N LEU A 115 -7.51 15.26 -9.84
CA LEU A 115 -8.59 14.25 -9.80
C LEU A 115 -8.50 13.36 -8.55
N PRO A 116 -8.56 13.95 -7.34
CA PRO A 116 -8.46 13.16 -6.13
C PRO A 116 -9.60 12.16 -6.10
N PHE A 117 -9.36 10.99 -5.51
CA PHE A 117 -10.40 9.98 -5.34
C PHE A 117 -11.41 10.50 -4.32
N ASP A 118 -12.41 11.19 -4.85
CA ASP A 118 -13.42 11.91 -4.08
C ASP A 118 -14.14 10.97 -3.08
N PRO A 119 -14.39 11.38 -1.82
CA PRO A 119 -15.26 10.64 -0.89
C PRO A 119 -16.66 10.31 -1.44
N PHE A 120 -17.16 11.01 -2.47
CA PHE A 120 -18.37 10.64 -3.21
C PHE A 120 -18.14 9.51 -4.25
N MET A 121 -16.88 9.23 -4.63
CA MET A 121 -16.44 8.19 -5.57
C MET A 121 -16.13 6.84 -4.91
N ILE A 122 -15.96 6.76 -3.58
CA ILE A 122 -15.73 5.50 -2.83
C ILE A 122 -16.84 4.45 -3.11
N ARG A 123 -18.04 4.90 -3.50
CA ARG A 123 -19.17 4.02 -3.87
C ARG A 123 -19.28 3.75 -5.37
N GLN A 124 -18.43 4.34 -6.19
CA GLN A 124 -18.44 4.10 -7.63
C GLN A 124 -17.67 2.82 -7.94
N ARG A 125 -18.37 1.85 -8.51
CA ARG A 125 -17.78 0.61 -9.00
C ARG A 125 -16.80 0.90 -10.13
N MET A 126 -15.52 0.58 -9.91
CA MET A 126 -14.42 0.76 -10.87
C MET A 126 -13.68 -0.56 -11.08
N PRO A 127 -12.86 -0.68 -12.13
CA PRO A 127 -11.93 -1.79 -12.25
C PRO A 127 -10.89 -1.77 -11.12
N PHE A 128 -10.44 -2.95 -10.66
CA PHE A 128 -9.65 -3.01 -9.43
C PHE A 128 -8.28 -2.31 -9.51
N TRP A 129 -7.70 -2.15 -10.72
CA TRP A 129 -6.45 -1.41 -10.91
C TRP A 129 -6.57 0.10 -10.65
N MET A 130 -7.79 0.67 -10.73
CA MET A 130 -7.99 2.06 -10.33
C MET A 130 -7.77 2.24 -8.83
N TYR A 131 -8.33 1.33 -8.02
CA TYR A 131 -8.05 1.32 -6.58
C TYR A 131 -6.57 1.03 -6.32
N ALA A 132 -5.95 0.12 -7.09
CA ALA A 132 -4.51 -0.18 -6.93
C ALA A 132 -3.63 1.05 -7.15
N LEU A 133 -3.93 1.83 -8.20
CA LEU A 133 -3.20 3.05 -8.51
C LEU A 133 -3.50 4.18 -7.52
N GLU A 134 -4.72 4.25 -6.98
CA GLU A 134 -5.06 5.21 -5.95
C GLU A 134 -4.31 4.94 -4.64
N GLU A 135 -4.38 3.71 -4.13
CA GLU A 135 -3.63 3.31 -2.92
C GLU A 135 -2.13 3.51 -3.09
N LEU A 136 -1.61 3.14 -4.27
CA LEU A 136 -0.22 3.37 -4.60
C LEU A 136 0.10 4.87 -4.70
N ARG A 137 -0.76 5.70 -5.29
CA ARG A 137 -0.57 7.17 -5.36
C ARG A 137 -0.46 7.77 -3.96
N CYS A 138 -1.34 7.38 -3.03
CA CYS A 138 -1.31 7.85 -1.65
C CYS A 138 0.00 7.46 -0.95
N ASP A 139 0.47 6.22 -1.13
CA ASP A 139 1.75 5.77 -0.57
C ASP A 139 2.96 6.45 -1.19
N LEU A 140 2.95 6.65 -2.51
CA LEU A 140 4.02 7.36 -3.20
C LEU A 140 4.06 8.84 -2.78
N THR A 141 2.90 9.42 -2.49
CA THR A 141 2.78 10.76 -1.90
C THR A 141 3.37 10.77 -0.50
N ALA A 142 2.97 9.85 0.37
CA ALA A 142 3.51 9.71 1.73
C ALA A 142 5.02 9.48 1.73
N PHE A 143 5.54 8.69 0.78
CA PHE A 143 6.97 8.49 0.59
C PHE A 143 7.67 9.81 0.22
N GLY A 144 7.12 10.58 -0.72
CA GLY A 144 7.70 11.87 -1.12
C GLY A 144 7.67 12.91 -0.02
N GLU A 145 6.59 12.98 0.76
CA GLU A 145 6.52 13.84 1.95
C GLU A 145 7.55 13.41 3.00
N ALA A 146 7.74 12.11 3.20
CA ALA A 146 8.77 11.59 4.10
C ALA A 146 10.21 11.91 3.62
N VAL A 147 10.46 12.02 2.31
CA VAL A 147 11.74 12.53 1.78
C VAL A 147 11.94 14.00 2.17
N LEU A 148 10.91 14.84 1.98
CA LEU A 148 10.99 16.27 2.34
C LEU A 148 11.16 16.49 3.84
N LEU A 149 10.48 15.70 4.67
CA LEU A 149 10.58 15.76 6.13
C LEU A 149 11.96 15.29 6.63
N GLU A 150 12.56 14.31 5.95
CA GLU A 150 13.92 13.87 6.26
C GLU A 150 14.95 14.99 6.04
N GLU A 151 14.86 15.71 4.91
CA GLU A 151 15.71 16.88 4.63
C GLU A 151 15.58 17.97 5.69
N GLN A 152 14.44 18.03 6.36
CA GLN A 152 14.13 18.97 7.43
C GLN A 152 14.49 18.44 8.84
N GLY A 153 15.05 17.23 8.93
CA GLY A 153 15.51 16.64 10.18
C GLY A 153 14.43 15.96 11.02
N VAL A 154 13.27 15.62 10.45
CA VAL A 154 12.25 14.84 11.16
C VAL A 154 12.73 13.39 11.33
N ALA A 155 12.93 12.98 12.58
CA ALA A 155 13.62 11.73 12.93
C ALA A 155 13.00 10.45 12.31
N VAL A 156 11.67 10.39 12.23
CA VAL A 156 10.93 9.19 11.77
C VAL A 156 10.81 9.10 10.25
N ALA A 157 11.23 10.14 9.52
CA ALA A 157 10.91 10.29 8.11
C ALA A 157 11.65 9.28 7.23
N ARG A 158 12.93 9.01 7.51
CA ARG A 158 13.68 7.94 6.82
C ARG A 158 13.07 6.56 7.09
N ASP A 159 12.71 6.27 8.34
CA ASP A 159 12.07 5.00 8.70
C ASP A 159 10.72 4.82 7.98
N THR A 160 9.97 5.91 7.80
CA THR A 160 8.71 5.95 7.03
C THR A 160 8.94 5.59 5.57
N GLN A 161 9.96 6.16 4.92
CA GLN A 161 10.34 5.77 3.56
C GLN A 161 10.67 4.27 3.45
N ARG A 162 11.43 3.73 4.42
CA ARG A 162 11.80 2.30 4.45
C ARG A 162 10.58 1.42 4.67
N ALA A 163 9.66 1.80 5.56
CA ALA A 163 8.43 1.07 5.84
C ALA A 163 7.56 0.93 4.59
N ILE A 164 7.26 2.07 3.93
CA ILE A 164 6.47 2.13 2.69
C ILE A 164 7.07 1.23 1.62
N LEU A 165 8.37 1.44 1.34
CA LEU A 165 9.06 0.71 0.29
C LEU A 165 9.00 -0.79 0.54
N LEU A 166 9.39 -1.26 1.72
CA LEU A 166 9.58 -2.68 1.98
C LEU A 166 8.27 -3.43 2.09
N ASP A 167 7.20 -2.84 2.62
CA ASP A 167 5.91 -3.50 2.65
C ASP A 167 5.23 -3.59 1.28
N ARG A 168 5.31 -2.50 0.49
CA ARG A 168 4.84 -2.53 -0.90
C ARG A 168 5.62 -3.54 -1.74
N LEU A 169 6.91 -3.76 -1.45
CA LEU A 169 7.70 -4.78 -2.14
C LEU A 169 7.41 -6.20 -1.65
N PHE A 170 7.27 -6.44 -0.35
CA PHE A 170 7.36 -7.80 0.22
C PHE A 170 6.11 -8.34 0.89
N ARG A 171 5.26 -7.50 1.47
CA ARG A 171 4.07 -7.95 2.20
C ARG A 171 2.82 -7.82 1.36
N PHE A 172 2.56 -6.64 0.80
CA PHE A 172 1.30 -6.37 0.08
C PHE A 172 1.08 -7.29 -1.13
N PRO A 173 2.07 -7.55 -2.02
CA PRO A 173 1.88 -8.43 -3.18
C PRO A 173 1.45 -9.87 -2.84
N VAL A 174 1.79 -10.34 -1.63
CA VAL A 174 1.64 -11.73 -1.21
C VAL A 174 0.61 -11.95 -0.10
N THR A 175 0.04 -10.87 0.45
CA THR A 175 -0.99 -10.92 1.49
C THR A 175 -2.38 -11.11 0.90
N GLY A 176 -3.20 -11.96 1.52
CA GLY A 176 -4.60 -12.15 1.15
C GLY A 176 -4.85 -12.97 -0.11
N THR A 177 -6.06 -12.80 -0.66
CA THR A 177 -6.51 -13.43 -1.91
C THR A 177 -5.81 -12.80 -3.13
N ARG A 178 -5.77 -13.52 -4.25
CA ARG A 178 -5.32 -12.98 -5.55
C ARG A 178 -6.43 -12.30 -6.33
N VAL A 179 -7.67 -12.66 -6.05
CA VAL A 179 -8.84 -12.13 -6.77
C VAL A 179 -8.96 -10.64 -6.50
N ARG A 180 -8.74 -9.83 -7.53
CA ARG A 180 -8.91 -8.36 -7.53
C ARG A 180 -8.19 -7.66 -6.36
N ASN A 181 -7.03 -8.18 -5.97
CA ASN A 181 -6.21 -7.64 -4.89
C ASN A 181 -5.48 -6.37 -5.36
N TYR A 182 -6.07 -5.22 -5.07
CA TYR A 182 -5.56 -3.93 -5.52
C TYR A 182 -4.26 -3.53 -4.82
N ASP A 183 -4.12 -3.77 -3.51
CA ASP A 183 -2.88 -3.47 -2.80
C ASP A 183 -1.71 -4.28 -3.32
N GLY A 184 -1.96 -5.57 -3.57
CA GLY A 184 -0.97 -6.45 -4.14
C GLY A 184 -0.57 -6.05 -5.56
N LEU A 185 -1.49 -5.52 -6.37
CA LEU A 185 -1.17 -4.99 -7.69
C LEU A 185 -0.30 -3.72 -7.62
N GLY A 186 -0.59 -2.80 -6.70
CA GLY A 186 0.24 -1.61 -6.48
C GLY A 186 1.69 -1.97 -6.13
N GLY A 187 1.88 -2.95 -5.25
CA GLY A 187 3.21 -3.44 -4.90
C GLY A 187 3.94 -4.13 -6.06
N GLN A 188 3.23 -4.93 -6.88
CA GLN A 188 3.80 -5.52 -8.10
C GLN A 188 4.26 -4.46 -9.10
N LEU A 189 3.48 -3.39 -9.27
CA LEU A 189 3.83 -2.29 -10.15
C LEU A 189 5.10 -1.57 -9.66
N LEU A 190 5.18 -1.26 -8.36
CA LEU A 190 6.37 -0.65 -7.76
C LEU A 190 7.61 -1.52 -7.97
N PHE A 191 7.53 -2.81 -7.66
CA PHE A 191 8.64 -3.75 -7.84
C PHE A 191 9.07 -3.83 -9.30
N ALA A 192 8.12 -4.01 -10.23
CA ALA A 192 8.41 -4.13 -11.65
C ALA A 192 9.05 -2.86 -12.22
N TYR A 193 8.60 -1.68 -11.77
CA TYR A 193 9.18 -0.39 -12.13
C TYR A 193 10.63 -0.26 -11.64
N LEU A 194 10.88 -0.50 -10.35
CA LEU A 194 12.21 -0.40 -9.75
C LEU A 194 13.18 -1.44 -10.34
N HIS A 195 12.68 -2.64 -10.64
CA HIS A 195 13.47 -3.67 -11.32
C HIS A 195 13.82 -3.26 -12.76
N ARG A 196 12.85 -2.79 -13.55
CA ARG A 196 13.08 -2.38 -14.94
C ARG A 196 14.02 -1.16 -15.05
N THR A 197 14.01 -0.29 -14.05
CA THR A 197 14.89 0.88 -13.99
C THR A 197 16.24 0.61 -13.30
N GLY A 198 16.54 -0.66 -12.99
CA GLY A 198 17.86 -1.07 -12.49
C GLY A 198 18.15 -0.66 -11.05
N ARG A 199 17.11 -0.53 -10.21
CA ARG A 199 17.24 -0.20 -8.78
C ARG A 199 17.01 -1.41 -7.86
N ILE A 200 16.41 -2.45 -8.41
CA ILE A 200 16.25 -3.75 -7.77
C ILE A 200 16.75 -4.81 -8.74
N HIS A 201 17.53 -5.75 -8.22
CA HIS A 201 18.11 -6.84 -9.00
C HIS A 201 17.77 -8.18 -8.37
N TRP A 202 17.38 -9.15 -9.19
CA TRP A 202 17.21 -10.53 -8.79
C TRP A 202 18.17 -11.42 -9.58
N THR A 203 19.28 -11.81 -8.94
CA THR A 203 20.35 -12.60 -9.56
C THR A 203 20.82 -13.66 -8.58
N ASP A 204 21.08 -14.89 -9.05
CA ASP A 204 21.60 -15.99 -8.23
C ASP A 204 20.78 -16.26 -6.94
N ASN A 205 19.45 -16.13 -7.04
CA ASN A 205 18.52 -16.26 -5.92
C ASN A 205 18.79 -15.28 -4.76
N ARG A 206 19.31 -14.10 -5.08
CA ARG A 206 19.55 -12.99 -4.16
C ARG A 206 18.89 -11.73 -4.69
N LEU A 207 18.17 -11.04 -3.81
CA LEU A 207 17.67 -9.70 -4.08
C LEU A 207 18.73 -8.67 -3.66
N ALA A 208 19.07 -7.75 -4.56
CA ALA A 208 19.85 -6.56 -4.25
C ALA A 208 19.01 -5.30 -4.51
N VAL A 209 19.20 -4.28 -3.69
CA VAL A 209 18.53 -2.98 -3.78
C VAL A 209 19.61 -1.90 -3.83
N GLU A 210 19.51 -1.01 -4.82
CA GLU A 210 20.36 0.16 -4.95
C GLU A 210 19.88 1.24 -3.97
N TRP A 211 20.23 1.10 -2.69
CA TRP A 211 19.66 1.89 -1.59
C TRP A 211 19.81 3.41 -1.73
N ASP A 212 20.85 3.86 -2.42
CA ASP A 212 21.12 5.29 -2.65
C ASP A 212 20.23 5.88 -3.76
N THR A 213 19.72 5.06 -4.67
CA THR A 213 18.97 5.52 -5.86
C THR A 213 17.53 5.01 -5.92
N VAL A 214 17.17 4.04 -5.07
CA VAL A 214 15.84 3.43 -5.04
C VAL A 214 14.76 4.46 -4.72
N GLY A 215 15.02 5.40 -3.80
CA GLY A 215 14.09 6.48 -3.46
C GLY A 215 13.76 7.38 -4.65
N GLY A 216 14.76 7.71 -5.48
CA GLY A 216 14.54 8.43 -6.73
C GLY A 216 13.60 7.68 -7.68
N GLY A 217 13.73 6.36 -7.78
CA GLY A 217 12.81 5.54 -8.58
C GLY A 217 11.38 5.53 -8.05
N VAL A 218 11.19 5.57 -6.73
CA VAL A 218 9.85 5.69 -6.12
C VAL A 218 9.21 7.03 -6.52
N LEU A 219 9.96 8.14 -6.48
CA LEU A 219 9.49 9.46 -6.88
C LEU A 219 9.25 9.59 -8.40
N GLU A 220 10.05 8.90 -9.22
CA GLU A 220 9.80 8.83 -10.67
C GLU A 220 8.49 8.08 -10.97
N LEU A 221 8.21 6.97 -10.28
CA LEU A 221 6.92 6.26 -10.42
C LEU A 221 5.76 7.14 -9.95
N ARG A 222 5.93 7.88 -8.85
CA ARG A 222 4.96 8.86 -8.36
C ARG A 222 4.57 9.83 -9.47
N THR A 223 5.57 10.41 -10.13
CA THR A 223 5.37 11.36 -11.25
C THR A 223 4.56 10.73 -12.38
N LEU A 224 4.82 9.46 -12.73
CA LEU A 224 4.04 8.76 -13.77
C LEU A 224 2.57 8.57 -13.38
N VAL A 225 2.31 8.23 -12.11
CA VAL A 225 0.96 8.06 -11.60
C VAL A 225 0.24 9.42 -11.52
N GLU A 226 0.88 10.46 -11.00
CA GLU A 226 0.33 11.82 -10.97
C GLU A 226 0.02 12.33 -12.39
N ASP A 227 0.89 12.06 -13.37
CA ASP A 227 0.66 12.40 -14.77
C ASP A 227 -0.57 11.71 -15.35
N LEU A 228 -0.81 10.45 -14.99
CA LEU A 228 -2.02 9.72 -15.39
C LEU A 228 -3.27 10.43 -14.87
N TYR A 229 -3.29 10.79 -13.59
CA TYR A 229 -4.40 11.47 -12.92
C TYR A 229 -4.64 12.88 -13.47
N ARG A 230 -3.57 13.69 -13.59
CA ARG A 230 -3.62 15.03 -14.17
C ARG A 230 -4.23 15.05 -15.57
N ARG A 231 -3.81 14.12 -16.45
CA ARG A 231 -4.37 13.99 -17.80
C ARG A 231 -5.78 13.38 -17.82
N GLY A 232 -6.30 12.93 -16.69
CA GLY A 232 -7.64 12.37 -16.61
C GLY A 232 -8.74 13.39 -16.86
N ILE A 233 -8.49 14.68 -16.63
CA ILE A 233 -9.48 15.75 -16.87
C ILE A 233 -9.92 15.84 -18.34
N ASP A 234 -9.03 15.42 -19.25
CA ASP A 234 -9.27 15.45 -20.70
C ASP A 234 -9.84 14.12 -21.24
N ARG A 235 -10.11 13.13 -20.38
CA ARG A 235 -10.53 11.78 -20.78
C ARG A 235 -11.99 11.50 -20.40
N THR A 236 -12.66 10.69 -21.23
CA THR A 236 -13.87 9.99 -20.80
C THR A 236 -13.53 9.06 -19.63
N LYS A 237 -14.53 8.68 -18.83
CA LYS A 237 -14.35 7.73 -17.72
C LYS A 237 -13.73 6.41 -18.19
N LEU A 238 -14.23 5.86 -19.30
CA LEU A 238 -13.68 4.65 -19.93
C LEU A 238 -12.26 4.88 -20.45
N GLY A 239 -12.02 6.01 -21.11
CA GLY A 239 -10.69 6.38 -21.61
C GLY A 239 -9.65 6.51 -20.50
N HIS A 240 -10.03 7.07 -19.34
CA HIS A 240 -9.16 7.15 -18.17
C HIS A 240 -8.84 5.76 -17.60
N TRP A 241 -9.86 4.90 -17.43
CA TRP A 241 -9.65 3.53 -16.95
C TRP A 241 -8.77 2.70 -17.89
N ARG A 242 -8.88 2.91 -19.20
CA ARG A 242 -8.02 2.27 -20.20
C ARG A 242 -6.58 2.78 -20.13
N ALA A 243 -6.37 4.09 -20.03
CA ALA A 243 -5.03 4.65 -19.86
C ALA A 243 -4.36 4.13 -18.56
N ALA A 244 -5.14 3.98 -17.49
CA ALA A 244 -4.68 3.39 -16.24
C ALA A 244 -4.29 1.91 -16.41
N HIS A 245 -5.11 1.12 -17.11
CA HIS A 245 -4.79 -0.27 -17.44
C HIS A 245 -3.50 -0.37 -18.27
N GLU A 246 -3.35 0.45 -19.30
CA GLU A 246 -2.16 0.50 -20.16
C GLU A 246 -0.88 0.85 -19.38
N LEU A 247 -0.96 1.79 -18.43
CA LEU A 247 0.15 2.12 -17.54
C LEU A 247 0.57 0.89 -16.70
N VAL A 248 -0.39 0.22 -16.07
CA VAL A 248 -0.10 -0.98 -15.27
C VAL A 248 0.46 -2.09 -16.15
N ALA A 249 -0.19 -2.37 -17.28
CA ALA A 249 0.17 -3.40 -18.25
C ALA A 249 1.56 -3.23 -18.85
N THR A 250 2.07 -1.99 -18.88
CA THR A 250 3.45 -1.71 -19.29
C THR A 250 4.46 -2.44 -18.41
N TYR A 251 4.20 -2.59 -17.11
CA TYR A 251 5.14 -3.16 -16.15
C TYR A 251 4.69 -4.53 -15.60
N VAL A 252 3.39 -4.71 -15.39
CA VAL A 252 2.78 -5.94 -14.90
C VAL A 252 1.88 -6.49 -16.01
N PRO A 253 2.30 -7.52 -16.76
CA PRO A 253 1.52 -8.01 -17.89
C PRO A 253 0.11 -8.44 -17.47
N ALA A 254 -0.89 -8.02 -18.25
CA ALA A 254 -2.26 -8.49 -18.06
C ALA A 254 -2.39 -9.98 -18.41
N ALA A 255 -3.38 -10.65 -17.84
CA ALA A 255 -3.69 -12.04 -18.13
C ALA A 255 -4.02 -12.25 -19.62
N ALA A 256 -3.65 -13.41 -20.17
CA ALA A 256 -3.77 -13.71 -21.60
C ALA A 256 -5.20 -13.59 -22.18
N GLY A 257 -6.23 -13.72 -21.33
CA GLY A 257 -7.64 -13.58 -21.72
C GLY A 257 -8.24 -12.19 -21.46
N SER A 258 -7.42 -11.20 -21.08
CA SER A 258 -7.91 -9.86 -20.75
C SER A 258 -8.59 -9.19 -21.94
N VAL A 259 -9.86 -8.86 -21.78
CA VAL A 259 -10.60 -8.05 -22.74
C VAL A 259 -10.05 -6.61 -22.75
N TRP A 260 -9.57 -6.13 -21.62
CA TRP A 260 -9.01 -4.79 -21.45
C TRP A 260 -7.64 -4.60 -22.11
N ALA A 261 -6.86 -5.68 -22.23
CA ALA A 261 -5.61 -5.72 -23.00
C ALA A 261 -5.86 -5.89 -24.51
N SER A 262 -7.10 -6.19 -24.92
CA SER A 262 -7.48 -6.42 -26.31
C SER A 262 -7.97 -5.13 -26.99
N ARG A 263 -8.59 -5.25 -28.18
CA ARG A 263 -9.08 -4.14 -29.03
C ARG A 263 -9.85 -3.06 -28.25
N PRO A 264 -9.97 -1.83 -28.79
CA PRO A 264 -10.70 -0.75 -28.12
C PRO A 264 -12.10 -1.20 -27.68
N LEU A 265 -12.37 -1.01 -26.39
CA LEU A 265 -13.70 -1.18 -25.80
C LEU A 265 -14.67 -0.16 -26.42
N ALA A 266 -15.91 -0.57 -26.63
CA ALA A 266 -16.95 0.32 -27.14
C ALA A 266 -17.26 1.42 -26.12
N GLU A 267 -17.36 2.67 -26.59
CA GLU A 267 -17.87 3.75 -25.75
C GLU A 267 -19.36 3.52 -25.48
N VAL A 268 -19.72 3.51 -24.21
CA VAL A 268 -21.09 3.28 -23.71
C VAL A 268 -21.41 4.31 -22.64
N ASP A 269 -22.69 4.61 -22.45
CA ASP A 269 -23.14 5.63 -21.48
C ASP A 269 -22.70 5.29 -20.04
N ASP A 270 -22.74 4.00 -19.68
CA ASP A 270 -22.25 3.51 -18.39
C ASP A 270 -21.11 2.50 -18.57
N PRO A 271 -19.85 2.92 -18.36
CA PRO A 271 -18.70 2.03 -18.58
C PRO A 271 -18.58 0.93 -17.53
N ARG A 272 -19.42 0.92 -16.48
CA ARG A 272 -19.43 -0.15 -15.46
C ARG A 272 -19.71 -1.53 -16.04
N VAL A 273 -20.36 -1.63 -17.20
CA VAL A 273 -20.55 -2.90 -17.92
C VAL A 273 -19.22 -3.57 -18.30
N HIS A 274 -18.15 -2.79 -18.47
CA HIS A 274 -16.81 -3.32 -18.73
C HIS A 274 -16.10 -3.79 -17.45
N VAL A 275 -16.52 -3.29 -16.28
CA VAL A 275 -15.98 -3.77 -14.99
C VAL A 275 -16.37 -5.23 -14.76
N ASP A 276 -17.54 -5.66 -15.24
CA ASP A 276 -17.96 -7.07 -15.23
C ASP A 276 -17.09 -7.98 -16.11
N GLN A 277 -16.37 -7.41 -17.07
CA GLN A 277 -15.47 -8.14 -17.98
C GLN A 277 -14.05 -8.28 -17.43
N VAL A 278 -13.75 -7.65 -16.28
CA VAL A 278 -12.45 -7.74 -15.61
C VAL A 278 -12.28 -9.14 -15.02
N LEU A 279 -11.18 -9.80 -15.41
CA LEU A 279 -10.84 -11.12 -14.87
C LEU A 279 -10.56 -11.03 -13.36
N ASP A 280 -10.85 -12.12 -12.65
CA ASP A 280 -10.56 -12.20 -11.21
C ASP A 280 -9.08 -11.97 -10.91
N ASP A 281 -8.18 -12.49 -11.76
CA ASP A 281 -6.73 -12.25 -11.70
C ASP A 281 -6.25 -11.59 -13.01
N GLU A 282 -6.78 -10.38 -13.29
CA GLU A 282 -6.43 -9.58 -14.47
C GLU A 282 -4.92 -9.32 -14.58
N PHE A 283 -4.21 -9.23 -13.46
CA PHE A 283 -2.78 -8.98 -13.36
C PHE A 283 -2.13 -10.05 -12.47
N PRO A 284 -1.84 -11.23 -13.04
CA PRO A 284 -1.36 -12.38 -12.28
C PRO A 284 0.01 -12.14 -11.68
N LEU A 285 0.33 -12.89 -10.62
CA LEU A 285 1.65 -12.83 -10.00
C LEU A 285 2.76 -13.19 -10.99
N SER A 286 3.83 -12.40 -10.96
CA SER A 286 5.09 -12.80 -11.60
C SER A 286 5.63 -14.10 -10.98
N ILE A 287 6.52 -14.79 -11.68
CA ILE A 287 7.19 -16.00 -11.18
C ILE A 287 7.88 -15.73 -9.82
N PHE A 288 8.47 -14.54 -9.67
CA PHE A 288 9.07 -14.08 -8.43
C PHE A 288 8.05 -14.06 -7.29
N TYR A 289 6.92 -13.35 -7.47
CA TYR A 289 5.92 -13.21 -6.42
C TYR A 289 5.15 -14.50 -6.14
N ALA A 290 4.88 -15.32 -7.15
CA ALA A 290 4.28 -16.64 -6.96
C ALA A 290 5.14 -17.51 -6.02
N SER A 291 6.46 -17.49 -6.22
CA SER A 291 7.42 -18.20 -5.37
C SER A 291 7.56 -17.57 -3.98
N LEU A 292 7.62 -16.23 -3.92
CA LEU A 292 7.73 -15.51 -2.65
C LEU A 292 6.51 -15.75 -1.76
N ARG A 293 5.30 -15.72 -2.33
CA ARG A 293 4.04 -15.95 -1.60
C ARG A 293 4.03 -17.29 -0.88
N GLN A 294 4.47 -18.37 -1.53
CA GLN A 294 4.53 -19.69 -0.92
C GLN A 294 5.48 -19.73 0.28
N LYS A 295 6.66 -19.09 0.16
CA LYS A 295 7.67 -19.06 1.22
C LYS A 295 7.30 -18.12 2.36
N MET A 296 6.59 -17.03 2.05
CA MET A 296 6.15 -16.03 3.01
C MET A 296 4.95 -16.47 3.85
N ALA A 297 4.17 -17.46 3.41
CA ALA A 297 2.93 -17.87 4.08
C ALA A 297 3.03 -18.01 5.62
N PRO A 298 4.07 -18.65 6.20
CA PRO A 298 4.20 -18.75 7.66
C PRO A 298 4.41 -17.42 8.38
N ALA A 299 4.92 -16.39 7.69
CA ALA A 299 5.19 -15.06 8.25
C ALA A 299 4.04 -14.07 8.03
N LEU A 300 3.03 -14.42 7.22
CA LEU A 300 1.88 -13.55 6.94
C LEU A 300 0.75 -13.71 7.96
N GLU A 301 0.76 -14.78 8.75
CA GLU A 301 -0.23 -15.04 9.80
C GLU A 301 0.38 -14.84 11.18
N ARG A 302 -0.39 -14.22 12.08
CA ARG A 302 0.03 -14.01 13.46
C ARG A 302 0.18 -15.35 14.18
N PRO A 303 1.31 -15.58 14.88
CA PRO A 303 1.44 -16.75 15.73
C PRO A 303 0.33 -16.76 16.78
N VAL A 304 -0.28 -17.93 17.00
CA VAL A 304 -1.27 -18.13 18.06
C VAL A 304 -0.60 -17.79 19.41
N ARG A 305 -1.19 -16.87 20.17
CA ARG A 305 -0.74 -16.61 21.55
C ARG A 305 -0.87 -17.91 22.35
N PRO A 306 0.17 -18.33 23.09
CA PRO A 306 0.01 -19.43 24.03
C PRO A 306 -1.15 -19.08 24.98
N ALA A 307 -2.09 -20.00 25.17
CA ALA A 307 -3.16 -19.80 26.14
C ALA A 307 -2.52 -19.48 27.49
N THR A 308 -2.79 -18.28 28.02
CA THR A 308 -2.37 -17.92 29.36
C THR A 308 -3.09 -18.90 30.29
N ILE A 309 -2.34 -19.83 30.89
CA ILE A 309 -2.89 -20.70 31.93
C ILE A 309 -3.33 -19.75 33.04
N ALA A 310 -4.65 -19.58 33.20
CA ALA A 310 -5.20 -18.83 34.33
C ALA A 310 -4.69 -19.52 35.61
N ALA A 311 -3.90 -18.79 36.39
CA ALA A 311 -3.48 -19.18 37.73
C ALA A 311 -4.59 -18.92 38.73
#